data_AF-A0ABD5W770-F1
#
_entry.id   AF-A0ABD5W770-F1
#
_cell.length_a   1.000
_cell.length_b   1.000
_cell.length_c   1.000
_cell.angle_alpha   90.00
_cell.angle_beta   90.00
_cell.angle_gamma   90.00
#
_symmetry.space_group_name_H-M   'P 1'
#
loop_
_entity.id
_entity.type
_entity.pdbx_description
1 polymer ?
#
loop_
_entity_poly.entity_id
_entity_poly.type
_entity_poly.pdbx_seq_one_letter_code
_entity_poly.pdbx_strand_id
1 'polypeptide(L)'
;MTESVLSRSIAGFCPESEVPIVEVPASTPAMEARIALSMVAELRERGVPIRDILVVSRDLDGYEDLLVRAAIRHDIAPTIWTQLRLVETLPYRMCKTLCDIFAADQVTFETVVMPLAFGWVPPEPLDEWPLDMSPVREMSHQAPTDAVSIEGWQTRVSEQSWGNDQLLSYLEWVMACPERPSPEQSTDILGGVLQRYREYVLPIRKERDGPALLETERAVRAVTRMDDLIERVARTYGQRLELDWSEQSWDRIAGLCESYATQRPGRREHANARALDIIEANDAWGREVPYVIAVGLSAGVWPQQQESLVPVSLQDSVRRGEEGLDQVAPRLGWSGIKDYDQFADTVAAATKGVVLTRHTTGSDGGDRRRSPLLESVPVERVSRSSAVGLLEVERRIPEELESFLPNADSSEGRLKGDES
;
A
#
# COMPACT_ATOMS: atom_id res chain seq x y z
N MET A 1 -6.83 0.62 -41.27
CA MET A 1 -6.93 -0.85 -41.40
C MET A 1 -6.11 -1.55 -40.31
N THR A 2 -6.37 -1.22 -39.04
CA THR A 2 -5.59 -1.69 -37.87
C THR A 2 -6.47 -2.31 -36.78
N GLU A 3 -7.77 -2.50 -37.04
CA GLU A 3 -8.75 -3.13 -36.14
C GLU A 3 -8.77 -4.66 -36.19
N SER A 4 -8.02 -5.29 -37.11
CA SER A 4 -8.24 -6.69 -37.48
C SER A 4 -7.34 -7.73 -36.80
N VAL A 5 -6.25 -7.32 -36.13
CA VAL A 5 -5.25 -8.27 -35.60
C VAL A 5 -5.38 -8.47 -34.09
N LEU A 6 -5.75 -7.42 -33.34
CA LEU A 6 -6.05 -7.52 -31.91
C LEU A 6 -7.33 -8.34 -31.64
N SER A 7 -8.36 -8.20 -32.47
CA SER A 7 -9.64 -8.91 -32.30
C SER A 7 -9.54 -10.43 -32.47
N ARG A 8 -8.56 -10.94 -33.23
CA ARG A 8 -8.40 -12.38 -33.48
C ARG A 8 -7.51 -13.12 -32.47
N SER A 9 -6.67 -12.43 -31.71
CA SER A 9 -5.80 -13.08 -30.70
C SER A 9 -6.44 -13.14 -29.30
N ILE A 10 -7.53 -12.41 -29.08
CA ILE A 10 -8.21 -12.27 -27.77
C ILE A 10 -9.40 -13.27 -27.63
N ALA A 11 -9.84 -13.89 -28.72
CA ALA A 11 -11.02 -14.76 -28.77
C ALA A 11 -10.88 -16.13 -28.07
N GLY A 12 -9.81 -16.37 -27.30
CA GLY A 12 -9.46 -17.70 -26.80
C GLY A 12 -9.79 -18.01 -25.34
N PHE A 13 -10.14 -17.03 -24.52
CA PHE A 13 -10.39 -17.27 -23.08
C PHE A 13 -11.47 -16.32 -22.56
N CYS A 14 -12.72 -16.58 -22.94
CA CYS A 14 -13.87 -15.97 -22.28
C CYS A 14 -14.14 -16.80 -21.01
N PRO A 15 -14.02 -16.26 -19.78
CA PRO A 15 -14.57 -16.96 -18.64
C PRO A 15 -16.09 -16.96 -18.81
N GLU A 16 -16.68 -18.12 -19.11
CA GLU A 16 -18.10 -18.33 -18.88
C GLU A 16 -18.33 -18.16 -17.38
N SER A 17 -18.74 -16.96 -16.97
CA SER A 17 -19.10 -16.67 -15.60
C SER A 17 -20.53 -17.16 -15.39
N GLU A 18 -20.70 -18.17 -14.54
CA GLU A 18 -22.02 -18.65 -14.11
C GLU A 18 -22.71 -17.66 -13.15
N VAL A 19 -22.00 -16.62 -12.72
CA VAL A 19 -22.52 -15.60 -11.79
C VAL A 19 -22.91 -14.31 -12.54
N PRO A 20 -23.90 -13.56 -12.04
CA PRO A 20 -24.32 -12.27 -12.59
C PRO A 20 -23.15 -11.26 -12.59
N ILE A 21 -22.97 -10.59 -13.73
CA ILE A 21 -21.97 -9.53 -13.92
C ILE A 21 -22.68 -8.23 -14.30
N VAL A 22 -22.49 -7.19 -13.49
CA VAL A 22 -23.14 -5.89 -13.68
C VAL A 22 -22.10 -4.80 -13.90
N GLU A 23 -22.24 -4.03 -14.99
CA GLU A 23 -21.41 -2.87 -15.30
C GLU A 23 -22.04 -1.59 -14.74
N VAL A 24 -21.30 -0.84 -13.91
CA VAL A 24 -21.77 0.42 -13.31
C VAL A 24 -20.87 1.60 -13.69
N PRO A 25 -21.39 2.60 -14.43
CA PRO A 25 -20.61 3.77 -14.80
C PRO A 25 -20.61 4.85 -13.70
N ALA A 26 -19.45 5.48 -13.52
CA ALA A 26 -19.22 6.64 -12.70
C ALA A 26 -18.74 7.83 -13.54
N SER A 27 -18.86 9.05 -13.00
CA SER A 27 -18.29 10.23 -13.64
C SER A 27 -16.78 10.29 -13.45
N THR A 28 -16.30 10.27 -12.21
CA THR A 28 -14.89 10.41 -11.83
C THR A 28 -14.41 9.22 -11.02
N PRO A 29 -13.08 8.99 -10.88
CA PRO A 29 -12.54 7.94 -10.02
C PRO A 29 -13.02 8.05 -8.57
N ALA A 30 -13.18 9.28 -8.05
CA ALA A 30 -13.70 9.50 -6.71
C ALA A 30 -15.17 9.07 -6.57
N MET A 31 -16.00 9.31 -7.59
CA MET A 31 -17.38 8.83 -7.59
C MET A 31 -17.47 7.32 -7.80
N GLU A 32 -16.57 6.75 -8.59
CA GLU A 32 -16.44 5.30 -8.78
C GLU A 32 -16.11 4.59 -7.47
N ALA A 33 -15.10 5.07 -6.74
CA ALA A 33 -14.75 4.54 -5.42
C ALA A 33 -15.96 4.59 -4.46
N ARG A 34 -16.71 5.70 -4.46
CA ARG A 34 -17.93 5.79 -3.65
C ARG A 34 -19.01 4.79 -4.08
N ILE A 35 -19.22 4.60 -5.37
CA ILE A 35 -20.18 3.60 -5.88
C ILE A 35 -19.75 2.20 -5.44
N ALA A 36 -18.46 1.86 -5.58
CA ALA A 36 -17.93 0.56 -5.17
C ALA A 36 -18.18 0.31 -3.66
N LEU A 37 -17.87 1.29 -2.80
CA LEU A 37 -18.07 1.14 -1.35
C LEU A 37 -19.56 1.22 -0.95
N SER A 38 -20.40 1.95 -1.68
CA SER A 38 -21.86 1.85 -1.53
C SER A 38 -22.37 0.43 -1.79
N MET A 39 -21.76 -0.31 -2.73
CA MET A 39 -22.13 -1.70 -2.99
C MET A 39 -21.66 -2.65 -1.90
N VAL A 40 -20.46 -2.42 -1.35
CA VAL A 40 -20.02 -3.15 -0.16
C VAL A 40 -20.99 -2.91 1.00
N ALA A 41 -21.38 -1.65 1.25
CA ALA A 41 -22.31 -1.31 2.32
C ALA A 41 -23.68 -1.98 2.14
N GLU A 42 -24.19 -2.06 0.89
CA GLU A 42 -25.47 -2.70 0.58
C GLU A 42 -25.41 -4.21 0.87
N LEU A 43 -24.36 -4.88 0.42
CA LEU A 43 -24.14 -6.30 0.72
C LEU A 43 -24.11 -6.56 2.23
N ARG A 44 -23.43 -5.68 2.99
CA ARG A 44 -23.36 -5.78 4.45
C ARG A 44 -24.71 -5.60 5.13
N GLU A 45 -25.50 -4.63 4.69
CA GLU A 45 -26.86 -4.42 5.22
C GLU A 45 -27.76 -5.62 4.95
N ARG A 46 -27.56 -6.31 3.83
CA ARG A 46 -28.21 -7.59 3.51
C ARG A 46 -27.56 -8.81 4.17
N GLY A 47 -26.68 -8.61 5.15
CA GLY A 47 -26.12 -9.66 6.00
C GLY A 47 -24.90 -10.39 5.44
N VAL A 48 -24.30 -9.93 4.34
CA VAL A 48 -23.07 -10.52 3.81
C VAL A 48 -21.88 -10.18 4.73
N PRO A 49 -21.13 -11.17 5.23
CA PRO A 49 -19.91 -10.93 5.99
C PRO A 49 -18.88 -10.14 5.18
N ILE A 50 -18.16 -9.20 5.81
CA ILE A 50 -17.20 -8.34 5.10
C ILE A 50 -16.09 -9.15 4.39
N ARG A 51 -15.65 -10.26 4.99
CA ARG A 51 -14.66 -11.18 4.41
C ARG A 51 -15.12 -11.90 3.14
N ASP A 52 -16.42 -11.89 2.85
CA ASP A 52 -17.02 -12.52 1.68
C ASP A 52 -17.12 -11.53 0.49
N ILE A 53 -16.57 -10.32 0.66
CA ILE A 53 -16.57 -9.23 -0.32
C ILE A 53 -15.12 -8.83 -0.62
N LEU A 54 -14.80 -8.69 -1.90
CA LEU A 54 -13.48 -8.30 -2.37
C LEU A 54 -13.56 -7.11 -3.32
N VAL A 55 -12.77 -6.06 -3.07
CA VAL A 55 -12.61 -4.94 -4.02
C VAL A 55 -11.29 -5.11 -4.76
N VAL A 56 -11.33 -5.02 -6.09
CA VAL A 56 -10.16 -5.27 -6.94
C VAL A 56 -9.89 -4.09 -7.86
N SER A 57 -8.64 -3.62 -7.91
CA SER A 57 -8.17 -2.65 -8.90
C SER A 57 -7.05 -3.26 -9.73
N ARG A 58 -6.82 -2.76 -10.96
CA ARG A 58 -5.60 -3.13 -11.70
C ARG A 58 -4.33 -2.74 -10.96
N ASP A 59 -4.38 -1.56 -10.37
CA ASP A 59 -3.29 -0.86 -9.70
C ASP A 59 -3.92 0.02 -8.64
N LEU A 60 -3.48 -0.13 -7.39
CA LEU A 60 -4.05 0.60 -6.27
C LEU A 60 -3.42 1.98 -6.07
N ASP A 61 -2.27 2.29 -6.69
CA ASP A 61 -1.60 3.59 -6.50
C ASP A 61 -2.52 4.78 -6.81
N GLY A 62 -3.42 4.65 -7.81
CA GLY A 62 -4.40 5.68 -8.18
C GLY A 62 -5.74 5.63 -7.44
N TYR A 63 -6.02 4.56 -6.68
CA TYR A 63 -7.31 4.32 -6.04
C TYR A 63 -7.26 4.21 -4.51
N GLU A 64 -6.10 3.96 -3.91
CA GLU A 64 -5.95 3.70 -2.46
C GLU A 64 -6.61 4.80 -1.62
N ASP A 65 -6.19 6.04 -1.79
CA ASP A 65 -6.76 7.20 -1.07
C ASP A 65 -8.27 7.36 -1.31
N LEU A 66 -8.73 7.12 -2.54
CA LEU A 66 -10.14 7.29 -2.93
C LEU A 66 -11.02 6.22 -2.27
N LEU A 67 -10.56 4.97 -2.29
CA LEU A 67 -11.24 3.83 -1.69
C LEU A 67 -11.23 3.92 -0.16
N VAL A 68 -10.10 4.34 0.45
CA VAL A 68 -10.02 4.59 1.90
C VAL A 68 -11.01 5.65 2.34
N ARG A 69 -11.05 6.81 1.66
CA ARG A 69 -12.00 7.88 1.99
C ARG A 69 -13.45 7.45 1.80
N ALA A 70 -13.73 6.64 0.78
CA ALA A 70 -15.06 6.08 0.56
C ALA A 70 -15.44 5.06 1.64
N ALA A 71 -14.52 4.19 2.06
CA ALA A 71 -14.76 3.17 3.08
C ALA A 71 -15.07 3.81 4.43
N ILE A 72 -14.27 4.81 4.85
CA ILE A 72 -14.50 5.58 6.08
C ILE A 72 -15.90 6.23 6.09
N ARG A 73 -16.36 6.75 4.94
CA ARG A 73 -17.71 7.35 4.82
C ARG A 73 -18.83 6.36 5.10
N HIS A 74 -18.62 5.09 4.80
CA HIS A 74 -19.59 4.01 5.02
C HIS A 74 -19.31 3.20 6.30
N ASP A 75 -18.43 3.70 7.19
CA ASP A 75 -18.01 2.99 8.41
C ASP A 75 -17.50 1.56 8.13
N ILE A 76 -16.76 1.42 7.03
CA ILE A 76 -16.10 0.18 6.63
C ILE A 76 -14.60 0.35 6.88
N ALA A 77 -14.01 -0.54 7.66
CA ALA A 77 -12.56 -0.63 7.80
C ALA A 77 -11.96 -1.35 6.58
N PRO A 78 -11.17 -0.68 5.72
CA PRO A 78 -10.50 -1.34 4.61
C PRO A 78 -9.14 -1.91 5.04
N THR A 79 -8.75 -3.03 4.45
CA THR A 79 -7.37 -3.54 4.46
C THR A 79 -6.85 -3.50 3.04
N ILE A 80 -5.87 -2.63 2.80
CA ILE A 80 -5.29 -2.41 1.48
C ILE A 80 -4.08 -3.31 1.30
N TRP A 81 -4.14 -4.15 0.28
CA TRP A 81 -3.05 -5.07 -0.08
C TRP A 81 -2.06 -4.39 -1.03
N THR A 82 -1.59 -3.20 -0.67
CA THR A 82 -0.47 -2.54 -1.35
C THR A 82 0.83 -2.91 -0.66
N GLN A 83 1.89 -2.98 -1.47
CA GLN A 83 3.23 -3.09 -0.92
C GLN A 83 3.53 -1.86 -0.07
N LEU A 84 3.84 -2.08 1.20
CA LEU A 84 4.25 -1.01 2.08
C LEU A 84 5.48 -0.31 1.49
N ARG A 85 5.34 0.97 1.13
CA ARG A 85 6.46 1.81 0.74
C ARG A 85 7.31 2.11 1.97
N LEU A 86 8.19 1.16 2.32
CA LEU A 86 8.92 1.15 3.57
C LEU A 86 9.70 2.46 3.78
N VAL A 87 10.28 3.00 2.70
CA VAL A 87 11.03 4.27 2.70
C VAL A 87 10.20 5.51 3.13
N GLU A 88 8.88 5.45 3.00
CA GLU A 88 7.98 6.53 3.42
C GLU A 88 7.51 6.38 4.87
N THR A 89 7.82 5.25 5.52
CA THR A 89 7.36 4.95 6.88
C THR A 89 8.27 5.57 7.93
N LEU A 90 7.67 5.95 9.06
CA LEU A 90 8.41 6.58 10.15
C LEU A 90 9.45 5.66 10.81
N PRO A 91 9.18 4.36 11.05
CA PRO A 91 10.20 3.45 11.56
C PRO A 91 11.44 3.36 10.66
N TYR A 92 11.25 3.27 9.34
CA TYR A 92 12.37 3.26 8.40
C TYR A 92 13.14 4.58 8.44
N ARG A 93 12.43 5.72 8.34
CA ARG A 93 13.05 7.04 8.34
C ARG A 93 13.84 7.29 9.64
N MET A 94 13.33 6.83 10.77
CA MET A 94 14.03 6.84 12.06
C MET A 94 15.36 6.07 11.99
N CYS A 95 15.32 4.78 11.62
CA CYS A 95 16.54 3.97 11.54
C CYS A 95 17.54 4.51 10.51
N LYS A 96 17.07 4.96 9.34
CA LYS A 96 17.93 5.53 8.29
C LYS A 96 18.62 6.80 8.79
N THR A 97 17.88 7.70 9.42
CA THR A 97 18.43 8.95 9.97
C THR A 97 19.44 8.68 11.08
N LEU A 98 19.19 7.69 11.94
CA LEU A 98 20.15 7.28 12.97
C LEU A 98 21.46 6.79 12.33
N CYS A 99 21.40 5.92 11.31
CA CYS A 99 22.60 5.50 10.59
C CYS A 99 23.34 6.69 9.95
N ASP A 100 22.61 7.65 9.39
CA ASP A 100 23.21 8.83 8.78
C ASP A 100 23.89 9.73 9.82
N ILE A 101 23.29 9.88 11.02
CA ILE A 101 23.89 10.57 12.15
C ILE A 101 25.17 9.86 12.62
N PHE A 102 25.13 8.53 12.78
CA PHE A 102 26.28 7.76 13.24
C PHE A 102 27.44 7.73 12.23
N ALA A 103 27.15 7.89 10.94
CA ALA A 103 28.14 7.90 9.88
C ALA A 103 28.79 9.28 9.66
N ALA A 104 28.18 10.35 10.16
CA ALA A 104 28.58 11.72 9.85
C ALA A 104 29.49 12.33 10.92
N ASP A 105 30.58 12.96 10.48
CA ASP A 105 31.48 13.73 11.37
C ASP A 105 30.81 15.01 11.89
N GLN A 106 29.93 15.60 11.08
CA GLN A 106 29.20 16.82 11.36
C GLN A 106 27.77 16.72 10.85
N VAL A 107 26.83 17.21 11.64
CA VAL A 107 25.40 17.15 11.34
C VAL A 107 24.74 18.48 11.68
N THR A 108 23.64 18.81 11.01
CA THR A 108 22.82 19.98 11.35
C THR A 108 21.89 19.67 12.52
N PHE A 109 21.44 20.69 13.24
CA PHE A 109 20.48 20.52 14.33
C PHE A 109 19.20 19.81 13.87
N GLU A 110 18.69 20.20 12.68
CA GLU A 110 17.50 19.59 12.07
C GLU A 110 17.68 18.08 11.89
N THR A 111 18.84 17.64 11.42
CA THR A 111 19.14 16.21 11.23
C THR A 111 19.19 15.48 12.56
N VAL A 112 19.85 16.06 13.57
CA VAL A 112 20.02 15.49 14.91
C VAL A 112 18.68 15.21 15.58
N VAL A 113 17.72 16.13 15.51
CA VAL A 113 16.43 16.00 16.20
C VAL A 113 15.40 15.17 15.42
N MET A 114 15.68 14.84 14.16
CA MET A 114 14.72 14.17 13.29
C MET A 114 14.34 12.75 13.76
N PRO A 115 15.21 11.93 14.37
CA PRO A 115 14.80 10.67 15.00
C PRO A 115 13.80 10.87 16.14
N LEU A 116 13.91 11.95 16.92
CA LEU A 116 12.92 12.30 17.95
C LEU A 116 11.55 12.59 17.31
N ALA A 117 11.54 13.33 16.19
CA ALA A 117 10.35 13.59 15.38
C ALA A 117 9.70 12.31 14.84
N PHE A 118 10.51 11.30 14.56
CA PHE A 118 10.03 10.01 14.09
C PHE A 118 9.61 9.05 15.20
N GLY A 119 9.79 9.41 16.47
CA GLY A 119 9.36 8.62 17.62
C GLY A 119 10.46 7.80 18.27
N TRP A 120 11.72 8.25 18.23
CA TRP A 120 12.76 7.63 19.03
C TRP A 120 12.44 7.73 20.53
N VAL A 121 12.79 6.68 21.26
CA VAL A 121 12.58 6.54 22.71
C VAL A 121 13.88 5.99 23.33
N PRO A 122 14.34 6.55 24.47
CA PRO A 122 15.56 6.09 25.13
C PRO A 122 15.44 4.66 25.66
N PRO A 123 16.56 3.94 25.86
CA PRO A 123 16.57 2.58 26.42
C PRO A 123 15.81 2.43 27.73
N GLU A 124 15.89 3.44 28.61
CA GLU A 124 15.19 3.50 29.89
C GLU A 124 14.27 4.73 29.90
N PRO A 125 13.04 4.63 29.36
CA PRO A 125 12.14 5.75 29.28
C PRO A 125 11.51 6.05 30.65
N LEU A 126 11.54 7.32 31.04
CA LEU A 126 10.70 7.89 32.10
C LEU A 126 9.29 8.18 31.55
N ASP A 127 8.36 8.61 32.40
CA ASP A 127 6.91 8.80 32.09
C ASP A 127 6.58 9.86 31.01
N GLU A 128 7.58 10.44 30.34
CA GLU A 128 7.44 11.55 29.38
C GLU A 128 7.95 11.23 27.96
N TRP A 129 7.86 9.96 27.55
CA TRP A 129 8.25 9.52 26.20
C TRP A 129 7.09 8.86 25.44
N PRO A 130 7.01 9.00 24.10
CA PRO A 130 7.84 9.82 23.23
C PRO A 130 7.61 11.32 23.45
N LEU A 131 8.65 12.10 23.15
CA LEU A 131 8.72 13.54 23.43
C LEU A 131 7.67 14.34 22.63
N ASP A 132 7.07 15.36 23.25
CA ASP A 132 6.24 16.33 22.53
C ASP A 132 7.12 17.14 21.56
N MET A 133 6.76 17.13 20.28
CA MET A 133 7.52 17.80 19.23
C MET A 133 7.39 19.32 19.23
N SER A 134 6.45 19.89 20.01
CA SER A 134 6.28 21.33 20.11
C SER A 134 7.55 22.02 20.66
N PRO A 135 8.12 21.58 21.80
CA PRO A 135 9.44 22.00 22.27
C PRO A 135 10.55 21.86 21.22
N VAL A 136 10.64 20.73 20.53
CA VAL A 136 11.72 20.47 19.55
C VAL A 136 11.65 21.41 18.36
N ARG A 137 10.44 21.73 17.88
CA ARG A 137 10.23 22.69 16.80
C ARG A 137 10.67 24.09 17.20
N GLU A 138 10.34 24.51 18.42
CA GLU A 138 10.78 25.81 18.95
C GLU A 138 12.31 25.87 19.05
N MET A 139 12.95 24.81 19.55
CA MET A 139 14.42 24.70 19.59
C MET A 139 15.02 24.80 18.18
N SER A 140 14.42 24.16 17.18
CA SER A 140 14.90 24.22 15.80
C SER A 140 14.86 25.61 15.18
N HIS A 141 13.99 26.50 15.64
CA HIS A 141 13.95 27.89 15.18
C HIS A 141 15.05 28.75 15.81
N GLN A 142 15.50 28.38 17.01
CA GLN A 142 16.52 29.11 17.77
C GLN A 142 17.93 28.55 17.54
N ALA A 143 18.03 27.31 17.06
CA ALA A 143 19.28 26.63 16.83
C ALA A 143 20.08 27.27 15.66
N PRO A 144 21.41 27.33 15.77
CA PRO A 144 22.29 27.65 14.66
C PRO A 144 22.10 26.71 13.45
N THR A 145 22.35 27.22 12.24
CA THR A 145 22.22 26.45 10.99
C THR A 145 23.50 25.73 10.56
N ASP A 146 24.60 25.93 11.27
CA ASP A 146 25.88 25.29 10.97
C ASP A 146 25.87 23.80 11.35
N ALA A 147 26.62 23.01 10.58
CA ALA A 147 26.85 21.61 10.91
C ALA A 147 28.03 21.49 11.88
N VAL A 148 27.82 20.78 12.99
CA VAL A 148 28.86 20.50 13.99
C VAL A 148 28.80 19.03 14.42
N SER A 149 29.85 18.57 15.11
CA SER A 149 29.88 17.21 15.68
C SER A 149 28.78 17.02 16.73
N ILE A 150 28.45 15.77 17.04
CA ILE A 150 27.48 15.43 18.10
C ILE A 150 27.91 16.00 19.46
N GLU A 151 29.19 15.92 19.79
CA GLU A 151 29.76 16.55 21.00
C GLU A 151 29.59 18.08 21.00
N GLY A 152 29.77 18.70 19.83
CA GLY A 152 29.51 20.13 19.64
C GLY A 152 28.04 20.49 19.89
N TRP A 153 27.11 19.64 19.44
CA TRP A 153 25.69 19.80 19.74
C TRP A 153 25.38 19.60 21.22
N GLN A 154 25.95 18.59 21.87
CA GLN A 154 25.75 18.36 23.30
C GLN A 154 26.19 19.58 24.12
N THR A 155 27.36 20.13 23.81
CA THR A 155 27.87 21.34 24.47
C THR A 155 26.91 22.51 24.27
N ARG A 156 26.50 22.77 23.03
CA ARG A 156 25.53 23.84 22.71
C ARG A 156 24.21 23.67 23.44
N VAL A 157 23.64 22.47 23.46
CA VAL A 157 22.37 22.20 24.14
C VAL A 157 22.51 22.42 25.63
N SER A 158 23.64 22.04 26.24
CA SER A 158 23.87 22.23 27.68
C SER A 158 24.06 23.70 28.11
N GLU A 159 24.60 24.53 27.22
CA GLU A 159 24.90 25.94 27.52
C GLU A 159 23.76 26.91 27.18
N GLN A 160 22.83 26.49 26.31
CA GLN A 160 21.79 27.36 25.78
C GLN A 160 20.49 27.26 26.58
N SER A 161 19.77 28.38 26.69
CA SER A 161 18.51 28.46 27.45
C SER A 161 17.35 27.65 26.84
N TRP A 162 17.47 27.26 25.58
CA TRP A 162 16.50 26.41 24.89
C TRP A 162 16.81 24.91 25.04
N GLY A 163 17.94 24.54 25.66
CA GLY A 163 18.29 23.16 25.94
C GLY A 163 17.30 22.43 26.85
N ASN A 164 17.17 21.13 26.66
CA ASN A 164 16.33 20.25 27.49
C ASN A 164 17.10 18.95 27.79
N ASP A 165 17.00 18.47 29.04
CA ASP A 165 17.58 17.23 29.55
C ASP A 165 17.24 16.00 28.71
N GLN A 166 16.05 15.97 28.10
CA GLN A 166 15.64 14.88 27.20
C GLN A 166 16.47 14.86 25.90
N LEU A 167 16.80 16.04 25.35
CA LEU A 167 17.67 16.13 24.18
C LEU A 167 19.12 15.76 24.54
N LEU A 168 19.58 16.18 25.73
CA LEU A 168 20.90 15.77 26.24
C LEU A 168 20.99 14.26 26.39
N SER A 169 19.97 13.62 26.99
CA SER A 169 19.89 12.16 27.13
C SER A 169 19.95 11.43 25.79
N TYR A 170 19.27 11.97 24.77
CA TYR A 170 19.35 11.45 23.40
C TYR A 170 20.75 11.59 22.80
N LEU A 171 21.37 12.77 22.91
CA LEU A 171 22.71 13.02 22.38
C LEU A 171 23.76 12.14 23.07
N GLU A 172 23.64 11.94 24.39
CA GLU A 172 24.47 11.00 25.15
C GLU A 172 24.35 9.58 24.63
N TRP A 173 23.13 9.12 24.34
CA TRP A 173 22.91 7.81 23.73
C TRP A 173 23.52 7.71 22.33
N VAL A 174 23.41 8.75 21.50
CA VAL A 174 24.01 8.79 20.17
C VAL A 174 25.54 8.67 20.26
N MET A 175 26.17 9.41 21.17
CA MET A 175 27.63 9.35 21.37
C MET A 175 28.11 8.02 21.95
N ALA A 176 27.28 7.33 22.74
CA ALA A 176 27.61 6.02 23.28
C ALA A 176 27.58 4.90 22.23
N CYS A 177 27.02 5.15 21.05
CA CYS A 177 26.99 4.17 19.96
C CYS A 177 28.39 3.99 19.34
N PRO A 178 28.76 2.78 18.91
CA PRO A 178 30.07 2.51 18.34
C PRO A 178 30.25 3.20 16.98
N GLU A 179 31.38 3.88 16.76
CA GLU A 179 31.72 4.47 15.46
C GLU A 179 31.84 3.42 14.35
N ARG A 180 32.37 2.23 14.69
CA ARG A 180 32.56 1.09 13.78
C ARG A 180 31.73 -0.10 14.28
N PRO A 181 30.48 -0.26 13.80
CA PRO A 181 29.58 -1.27 14.30
C PRO A 181 29.91 -2.65 13.73
N SER A 182 29.91 -3.66 14.60
CA SER A 182 29.79 -5.06 14.18
C SER A 182 28.36 -5.36 13.67
N PRO A 183 28.16 -6.45 12.90
CA PRO A 183 26.81 -6.86 12.49
C PRO A 183 25.85 -7.08 13.66
N GLU A 184 26.34 -7.67 14.75
CA GLU A 184 25.58 -7.90 15.99
C GLU A 184 25.19 -6.57 16.65
N GLN A 185 26.16 -5.67 16.86
CA GLN A 185 25.90 -4.35 17.44
C GLN A 185 24.89 -3.53 16.62
N SER A 186 24.97 -3.60 15.29
CA SER A 186 24.01 -2.90 14.42
C SER A 186 22.59 -3.44 14.58
N THR A 187 22.45 -4.76 14.78
CA THR A 187 21.16 -5.43 15.00
C THR A 187 20.60 -5.04 16.36
N ASP A 188 21.42 -5.07 17.41
CA ASP A 188 21.01 -4.75 18.77
C ASP A 188 20.56 -3.28 18.89
N ILE A 189 21.31 -2.35 18.30
CA ILE A 189 21.00 -0.92 18.35
C ILE A 189 19.70 -0.62 17.59
N LEU A 190 19.61 -1.02 16.32
CA LEU A 190 18.45 -0.70 15.48
C LEU A 190 17.21 -1.51 15.91
N GLY A 191 17.39 -2.78 16.24
CA GLY A 191 16.33 -3.66 16.76
C GLY A 191 15.81 -3.17 18.11
N GLY A 192 16.70 -2.73 19.01
CA GLY A 192 16.31 -2.13 20.28
C GLY A 192 15.50 -0.85 20.12
N VAL A 193 15.84 -0.01 19.14
CA VAL A 193 15.05 1.19 18.80
C VAL A 193 13.65 0.80 18.29
N LEU A 194 13.53 -0.20 17.41
CA LEU A 194 12.23 -0.67 16.91
C LEU A 194 11.38 -1.34 17.99
N GLN A 195 11.99 -2.09 18.90
CA GLN A 195 11.29 -2.70 20.02
C GLN A 195 10.66 -1.62 20.91
N ARG A 196 11.41 -0.56 21.23
CA ARG A 196 10.85 0.58 21.98
C ARG A 196 9.79 1.34 21.21
N TYR A 197 9.95 1.48 19.90
CA TYR A 197 8.90 2.05 19.05
C TYR A 197 7.58 1.25 19.17
N ARG A 198 7.69 -0.08 19.15
CA ARG A 198 6.55 -0.99 19.31
C ARG A 198 5.87 -0.84 20.67
N GLU A 199 6.66 -0.72 21.73
CA GLU A 199 6.17 -0.66 23.12
C GLU A 199 5.57 0.70 23.48
N TYR A 200 6.17 1.81 23.04
CA TYR A 200 5.82 3.15 23.52
C TYR A 200 5.13 4.02 22.46
N VAL A 201 5.48 3.88 21.18
CA VAL A 201 4.95 4.76 20.12
C VAL A 201 3.69 4.21 19.48
N LEU A 202 3.64 2.89 19.21
CA LEU A 202 2.46 2.28 18.59
C LEU A 202 1.17 2.42 19.42
N PRO A 203 1.18 2.28 20.77
CA PRO A 203 -0.04 2.50 21.57
C PRO A 203 -0.59 3.92 21.43
N ILE A 204 0.28 4.93 21.51
CA ILE A 204 -0.12 6.34 21.36
C ILE A 204 -0.65 6.62 19.95
N ARG A 205 -0.04 6.01 18.92
CA ARG A 205 -0.56 6.11 17.55
C ARG A 205 -1.95 5.52 17.45
N LYS A 206 -2.16 4.33 18.00
CA LYS A 206 -3.46 3.66 18.01
C LYS A 206 -4.55 4.50 18.68
N GLU A 207 -4.21 5.20 19.76
CA GLU A 207 -5.15 6.10 20.46
C GLU A 207 -5.49 7.35 19.64
N ARG A 208 -4.57 7.83 18.80
CA ARG A 208 -4.75 9.03 17.96
C ARG A 208 -5.30 8.73 16.57
N ASP A 209 -5.30 7.47 16.16
CA ASP A 209 -5.73 7.03 14.83
C ASP A 209 -7.26 7.12 14.68
N GLY A 210 -7.71 7.15 13.44
CA GLY A 210 -9.13 7.06 13.11
C GLY A 210 -9.71 5.69 13.42
N PRO A 211 -11.05 5.55 13.36
CA PRO A 211 -11.75 4.30 13.66
C PRO A 211 -11.31 3.11 12.79
N ALA A 212 -10.78 3.38 11.59
CA ALA A 212 -10.26 2.37 10.67
C ALA A 212 -8.85 1.87 11.01
N LEU A 213 -8.14 2.49 11.97
CA LEU A 213 -6.79 2.11 12.43
C LEU A 213 -5.72 1.98 11.32
N LEU A 214 -5.85 2.75 10.23
CA LEU A 214 -5.00 2.60 9.05
C LEU A 214 -3.55 3.05 9.30
N GLU A 215 -3.35 4.13 10.06
CA GLU A 215 -2.01 4.62 10.38
C GLU A 215 -1.28 3.64 11.32
N THR A 216 -2.03 3.04 12.23
CA THR A 216 -1.58 2.03 13.18
C THR A 216 -1.20 0.75 12.44
N GLU A 217 -2.06 0.27 11.53
CA GLU A 217 -1.76 -0.90 10.71
C GLU A 217 -0.49 -0.66 9.88
N ARG A 218 -0.38 0.49 9.21
CA ARG A 218 0.81 0.87 8.43
C ARG A 218 2.07 0.89 9.30
N ALA A 219 2.00 1.45 10.51
CA ALA A 219 3.13 1.52 11.43
C ALA A 219 3.52 0.14 11.98
N VAL A 220 2.56 -0.70 12.37
CA VAL A 220 2.82 -2.10 12.79
C VAL A 220 3.50 -2.88 11.67
N ARG A 221 2.98 -2.78 10.44
CA ARG A 221 3.57 -3.41 9.25
C ARG A 221 5.00 -2.91 9.02
N ALA A 222 5.24 -1.61 9.16
CA ALA A 222 6.56 -1.02 9.01
C ALA A 222 7.57 -1.58 10.02
N VAL A 223 7.19 -1.70 11.30
CA VAL A 223 8.07 -2.26 12.33
C VAL A 223 8.42 -3.71 11.99
N THR A 224 7.44 -4.56 11.70
CA THR A 224 7.69 -5.98 11.34
C THR A 224 8.61 -6.10 10.13
N ARG A 225 8.38 -5.30 9.07
CA ARG A 225 9.25 -5.30 7.88
C ARG A 225 10.65 -4.78 8.17
N MET A 226 10.78 -3.84 9.09
CA MET A 226 12.08 -3.33 9.51
C MET A 226 12.88 -4.36 10.30
N ASP A 227 12.24 -5.18 11.15
CA ASP A 227 12.92 -6.29 11.84
C ASP A 227 13.54 -7.27 10.83
N ASP A 228 12.76 -7.75 9.86
CA ASP A 228 13.24 -8.63 8.78
C ASP A 228 14.36 -7.97 7.97
N LEU A 229 14.24 -6.67 7.71
CA LEU A 229 15.23 -5.90 6.96
C LEU A 229 16.55 -5.80 7.74
N ILE A 230 16.52 -5.49 9.04
CA ILE A 230 17.72 -5.37 9.87
C ILE A 230 18.45 -6.70 9.93
N GLU A 231 17.76 -7.82 10.14
CA GLU A 231 18.38 -9.15 10.15
C GLU A 231 19.06 -9.46 8.80
N ARG A 232 18.38 -9.11 7.68
CA ARG A 232 18.94 -9.30 6.34
C ARG A 232 20.15 -8.40 6.08
N VAL A 233 20.11 -7.15 6.54
CA VAL A 233 21.22 -6.19 6.45
C VAL A 233 22.41 -6.70 7.24
N ALA A 234 22.22 -7.08 8.51
CA ALA A 234 23.28 -7.57 9.38
C ALA A 234 23.97 -8.81 8.79
N ARG A 235 23.21 -9.78 8.28
CA ARG A 235 23.75 -10.95 7.59
C ARG A 235 24.55 -10.59 6.34
N THR A 236 24.01 -9.71 5.49
CA THR A 236 24.71 -9.29 4.26
C THR A 236 25.98 -8.50 4.58
N TYR A 237 25.91 -7.64 5.58
CA TYR A 237 27.01 -6.83 6.06
C TYR A 237 28.11 -7.71 6.67
N GLY A 238 27.76 -8.66 7.54
CA GLY A 238 28.70 -9.64 8.10
C GLY A 238 29.42 -10.44 7.02
N GLN A 239 28.68 -10.96 6.03
CA GLN A 239 29.29 -11.66 4.88
C GLN A 239 30.26 -10.76 4.10
N ARG A 240 29.94 -9.48 3.90
CA ARG A 240 30.84 -8.54 3.21
C ARG A 240 32.09 -8.23 4.01
N LEU A 241 31.99 -8.18 5.34
CA LEU A 241 33.13 -8.00 6.23
C LEU A 241 34.03 -9.25 6.22
N GLU A 242 33.46 -10.46 6.29
CA GLU A 242 34.21 -11.72 6.25
C GLU A 242 34.99 -11.92 4.94
N LEU A 243 34.46 -11.39 3.83
CA LEU A 243 35.09 -11.46 2.50
C LEU A 243 36.02 -10.28 2.20
N ASP A 244 36.27 -9.38 3.16
CA ASP A 244 37.02 -8.13 2.99
C ASP A 244 36.50 -7.25 1.83
N TRP A 245 35.19 -7.33 1.54
CA TRP A 245 34.53 -6.52 0.50
C TRP A 245 34.00 -5.19 1.01
N SER A 246 34.02 -4.98 2.32
CA SER A 246 33.55 -3.76 2.99
C SER A 246 34.32 -3.52 4.26
N GLU A 247 34.35 -2.27 4.70
CA GLU A 247 34.82 -1.87 6.02
C GLU A 247 33.65 -1.73 6.99
N GLN A 248 33.97 -1.69 8.30
CA GLN A 248 32.97 -1.46 9.33
C GLN A 248 32.53 0.00 9.34
N SER A 249 31.26 0.27 9.03
CA SER A 249 30.72 1.63 8.94
C SER A 249 29.19 1.64 8.91
N TRP A 250 28.60 2.65 9.56
CA TRP A 250 27.17 2.94 9.50
C TRP A 250 26.70 3.36 8.10
N ASP A 251 27.54 3.99 7.28
CA ASP A 251 27.21 4.35 5.88
C ASP A 251 26.90 3.09 5.04
N ARG A 252 27.67 2.02 5.24
CA ARG A 252 27.47 0.75 4.55
C ARG A 252 26.17 0.06 4.96
N ILE A 253 25.83 0.15 6.24
CA ILE A 253 24.56 -0.35 6.78
C ILE A 253 23.40 0.48 6.18
N ALA A 254 23.50 1.81 6.18
CA ALA A 254 22.49 2.70 5.60
C ALA A 254 22.24 2.40 4.11
N GLY A 255 23.30 2.21 3.32
CA GLY A 255 23.18 1.86 1.90
C GLY A 255 22.54 0.48 1.66
N LEU A 256 22.81 -0.50 2.52
CA LEU A 256 22.12 -1.80 2.48
C LEU A 256 20.64 -1.67 2.86
N CYS A 257 20.32 -0.89 3.89
CA CYS A 257 18.95 -0.59 4.28
C CYS A 257 18.18 0.04 3.11
N GLU A 258 18.74 1.04 2.46
CA GLU A 258 18.12 1.70 1.30
C GLU A 258 17.95 0.75 0.12
N SER A 259 18.98 -0.05 -0.20
CA SER A 259 18.90 -1.04 -1.27
C SER A 259 17.82 -2.09 -1.03
N TYR A 260 17.59 -2.53 0.21
CA TYR A 260 16.56 -3.52 0.52
C TYR A 260 15.17 -2.92 0.74
N ALA A 261 15.07 -1.70 1.28
CA ALA A 261 13.79 -1.03 1.47
C ALA A 261 13.17 -0.55 0.15
N THR A 262 13.99 -0.31 -0.87
CA THR A 262 13.53 0.02 -2.23
C THR A 262 13.21 -1.23 -3.07
N GLN A 263 13.71 -2.40 -2.69
CA GLN A 263 13.29 -3.67 -3.29
C GLN A 263 11.86 -3.95 -2.86
N ARG A 264 10.94 -3.88 -3.82
CA ARG A 264 9.53 -4.27 -3.68
C ARG A 264 9.42 -5.79 -3.53
N PRO A 265 9.35 -6.37 -2.31
CA PRO A 265 9.30 -7.81 -2.16
C PRO A 265 7.92 -8.28 -2.62
N GLY A 266 7.88 -9.31 -3.45
CA GLY A 266 6.63 -9.92 -3.88
C GLY A 266 5.90 -10.59 -2.72
N ARG A 267 4.70 -10.09 -2.44
CA ARG A 267 3.49 -10.79 -1.97
C ARG A 267 3.21 -11.05 -0.48
N ARG A 268 1.88 -10.98 -0.25
CA ARG A 268 0.97 -11.49 0.80
C ARG A 268 1.16 -10.94 2.21
N GLU A 269 0.28 -10.00 2.54
CA GLU A 269 0.08 -9.53 3.90
C GLU A 269 -1.23 -10.09 4.44
N HIS A 270 -1.33 -10.16 5.77
CA HIS A 270 -2.30 -10.97 6.48
C HIS A 270 -3.75 -10.53 6.22
N ALA A 271 -4.60 -11.45 5.76
CA ALA A 271 -6.02 -11.23 5.65
C ALA A 271 -6.63 -10.91 7.03
N ASN A 272 -7.32 -9.79 7.16
CA ASN A 272 -8.07 -9.43 8.36
C ASN A 272 -9.54 -9.79 8.16
N ALA A 273 -10.02 -10.85 8.82
CA ALA A 273 -11.39 -11.32 8.68
C ALA A 273 -12.48 -10.32 9.10
N ARG A 274 -12.11 -9.18 9.72
CA ARG A 274 -13.01 -8.11 10.15
C ARG A 274 -12.96 -6.86 9.24
N ALA A 275 -12.08 -6.84 8.26
CA ALA A 275 -11.90 -5.71 7.35
C ALA A 275 -12.28 -6.09 5.91
N LEU A 276 -12.51 -5.08 5.09
CA LEU A 276 -12.73 -5.25 3.66
C LEU A 276 -11.38 -5.43 2.96
N ASP A 277 -11.16 -6.56 2.30
CA ASP A 277 -9.98 -6.74 1.46
C ASP A 277 -10.10 -5.89 0.17
N ILE A 278 -9.14 -4.99 -0.01
CA ILE A 278 -8.96 -4.20 -1.23
C ILE A 278 -7.61 -4.56 -1.84
N ILE A 279 -7.62 -5.16 -3.03
CA ILE A 279 -6.44 -5.80 -3.61
C ILE A 279 -6.14 -5.36 -5.04
N GLU A 280 -4.90 -5.57 -5.47
CA GLU A 280 -4.57 -5.53 -6.89
C GLU A 280 -5.02 -6.81 -7.59
N ALA A 281 -5.35 -6.70 -8.87
CA ALA A 281 -5.83 -7.79 -9.71
C ALA A 281 -4.89 -8.99 -9.76
N ASN A 282 -3.58 -8.75 -9.63
CA ASN A 282 -2.57 -9.80 -9.54
C ASN A 282 -2.76 -10.73 -8.34
N ASP A 283 -3.44 -10.29 -7.29
CA ASP A 283 -3.66 -11.05 -6.06
C ASP A 283 -5.06 -11.68 -5.99
N ALA A 284 -5.88 -11.50 -7.02
CA ALA A 284 -7.16 -12.21 -7.19
C ALA A 284 -6.96 -13.68 -7.60
N TRP A 285 -5.83 -14.00 -8.25
CA TRP A 285 -5.54 -15.34 -8.74
C TRP A 285 -5.65 -16.43 -7.67
N GLY A 286 -6.45 -17.45 -7.97
CA GLY A 286 -6.68 -18.63 -7.11
C GLY A 286 -7.52 -18.35 -5.86
N ARG A 287 -8.22 -17.21 -5.81
CA ARG A 287 -9.20 -16.92 -4.75
C ARG A 287 -10.59 -17.35 -5.16
N GLU A 288 -11.40 -17.64 -4.15
CA GLU A 288 -12.84 -17.86 -4.28
C GLU A 288 -13.54 -17.05 -3.19
N VAL A 289 -14.28 -16.03 -3.59
CA VAL A 289 -15.03 -15.14 -2.69
C VAL A 289 -16.45 -14.94 -3.23
N PRO A 290 -17.48 -14.81 -2.39
CA PRO A 290 -18.85 -14.63 -2.88
C PRO A 290 -19.04 -13.43 -3.82
N TYR A 291 -18.55 -12.26 -3.44
CA TYR A 291 -18.77 -11.03 -4.23
C TYR A 291 -17.47 -10.32 -4.56
N VAL A 292 -17.31 -9.98 -5.84
CA VAL A 292 -16.18 -9.18 -6.34
C VAL A 292 -16.69 -7.85 -6.89
N ILE A 293 -16.03 -6.75 -6.52
CA ILE A 293 -16.28 -5.41 -7.05
C ILE A 293 -14.98 -4.90 -7.68
N ALA A 294 -14.91 -4.85 -9.00
CA ALA A 294 -13.74 -4.36 -9.73
C ALA A 294 -13.87 -2.85 -10.03
N VAL A 295 -12.78 -2.11 -9.83
CA VAL A 295 -12.68 -0.67 -10.11
C VAL A 295 -11.63 -0.37 -11.19
N GLY A 296 -11.85 0.71 -11.93
CA GLY A 296 -10.91 1.21 -12.92
C GLY A 296 -11.03 0.57 -14.30
N LEU A 297 -12.18 0.03 -14.70
CA LEU A 297 -12.40 -0.56 -16.04
C LEU A 297 -12.68 0.51 -17.11
N SER A 298 -11.80 1.51 -17.12
CA SER A 298 -11.74 2.59 -18.09
C SER A 298 -10.52 2.43 -19.01
N ALA A 299 -10.63 2.88 -20.24
CA ALA A 299 -9.56 2.78 -21.23
C ALA A 299 -8.27 3.48 -20.76
N GLY A 300 -7.16 2.75 -20.82
CA GLY A 300 -5.84 3.20 -20.36
C GLY A 300 -5.61 3.10 -18.85
N VAL A 301 -6.62 2.69 -18.08
CA VAL A 301 -6.50 2.40 -16.64
C VAL A 301 -6.41 0.89 -16.44
N TRP A 302 -7.34 0.13 -17.05
CA TRP A 302 -7.27 -1.32 -17.14
C TRP A 302 -7.81 -1.75 -18.50
N PRO A 303 -6.97 -2.25 -19.43
CA PRO A 303 -5.53 -2.50 -19.30
C PRO A 303 -4.71 -1.20 -19.24
N GLN A 304 -3.56 -1.27 -18.56
CA GLN A 304 -2.59 -0.18 -18.52
C GLN A 304 -1.78 -0.20 -19.81
N GLN A 305 -1.71 0.92 -20.52
CA GLN A 305 -0.77 1.06 -21.61
C GLN A 305 0.63 1.24 -21.03
N GLN A 306 1.50 0.24 -21.19
CA GLN A 306 2.90 0.40 -20.83
C GLN A 306 3.59 1.30 -21.84
N GLU A 307 4.15 2.41 -21.36
CA GLU A 307 5.09 3.20 -22.15
C GLU A 307 6.34 2.35 -22.41
N SER A 308 6.58 2.01 -23.67
CA SER A 308 7.80 1.33 -24.08
C SER A 308 8.60 2.24 -25.00
N LEU A 309 9.90 2.35 -24.72
CA LEU A 309 10.86 2.98 -25.61
C LEU A 309 11.05 2.18 -26.93
N VAL A 310 10.55 0.94 -26.97
CA VAL A 310 10.58 0.09 -28.16
C VAL A 310 9.35 0.40 -29.03
N PRO A 311 9.50 0.79 -30.30
CA PRO A 311 8.38 1.06 -31.19
C PRO A 311 7.47 -0.16 -31.35
N VAL A 312 6.14 0.06 -31.40
CA VAL A 312 5.14 -1.02 -31.51
C VAL A 312 5.40 -1.94 -32.72
N SER A 313 5.85 -1.38 -33.84
CA SER A 313 6.23 -2.17 -35.03
C SER A 313 7.33 -3.19 -34.74
N LEU A 314 8.33 -2.81 -33.94
CA LEU A 314 9.41 -3.70 -33.53
C LEU A 314 8.95 -4.71 -32.48
N GLN A 315 8.06 -4.30 -31.54
CA GLN A 315 7.43 -5.24 -30.60
C GLN A 315 6.66 -6.34 -31.32
N ASP A 316 5.89 -5.98 -32.35
CA ASP A 316 5.15 -6.91 -33.19
C ASP A 316 6.08 -7.84 -33.98
N SER A 317 7.18 -7.30 -34.51
CA SER A 317 8.19 -8.08 -35.24
C SER A 317 8.85 -9.12 -34.32
N VAL A 318 9.21 -8.74 -33.08
CA VAL A 318 9.72 -9.66 -32.05
C VAL A 318 8.68 -10.72 -31.68
N ARG A 319 7.43 -10.33 -31.46
CA ARG A 319 6.34 -11.26 -31.11
C ARG A 319 6.04 -12.28 -32.21
N ARG A 320 6.17 -11.89 -33.48
CA ARG A 320 5.97 -12.78 -34.63
C ARG A 320 7.22 -13.58 -34.99
N GLY A 321 8.35 -13.32 -34.34
CA GLY A 321 9.64 -13.95 -34.66
C GLY A 321 10.13 -13.60 -36.07
N GLU A 322 9.92 -12.35 -36.51
CA GLU A 322 10.39 -11.88 -37.81
C GLU A 322 11.94 -11.80 -37.84
N GLU A 323 12.52 -12.03 -39.02
CA GLU A 323 13.96 -12.17 -39.34
C GLU A 323 14.98 -11.85 -38.21
N GLY A 324 15.45 -12.90 -37.51
CA GLY A 324 16.54 -12.81 -36.53
C GLY A 324 16.14 -12.29 -35.14
N LEU A 325 14.86 -11.99 -34.92
CA LEU A 325 14.31 -11.55 -33.63
C LEU A 325 13.69 -12.70 -32.81
N ASP A 326 13.76 -13.93 -33.30
CA ASP A 326 13.32 -15.15 -32.61
C ASP A 326 14.09 -15.43 -31.31
N GLN A 327 15.31 -14.90 -31.20
CA GLN A 327 16.13 -14.99 -29.98
C GLN A 327 15.78 -13.95 -28.91
N VAL A 328 14.96 -12.94 -29.25
CA VAL A 328 14.56 -11.88 -28.33
C VAL A 328 13.25 -12.27 -27.66
N ALA A 329 13.28 -12.56 -26.36
CA ALA A 329 12.07 -12.85 -25.61
C ALA A 329 11.14 -11.61 -25.59
N PRO A 330 9.88 -11.72 -26.03
CA PRO A 330 8.94 -10.62 -25.94
C PRO A 330 8.72 -10.26 -24.46
N ARG A 331 8.73 -8.96 -24.16
CA ARG A 331 8.40 -8.51 -22.79
C ARG A 331 6.91 -8.75 -22.52
N LEU A 332 6.59 -9.29 -21.35
CA LEU A 332 5.21 -9.59 -20.92
C LEU A 332 4.28 -8.35 -20.99
N GLY A 333 4.83 -7.14 -20.88
CA GLY A 333 4.09 -5.89 -20.96
C GLY A 333 3.67 -5.45 -22.37
N TRP A 334 4.17 -6.10 -23.43
CA TRP A 334 3.90 -5.71 -24.83
C TRP A 334 2.59 -6.27 -25.39
N SER A 335 2.05 -7.33 -24.79
CA SER A 335 0.93 -8.07 -25.38
C SER A 335 -0.43 -7.73 -24.76
N GLY A 336 -0.47 -7.01 -23.63
CA GLY A 336 -1.70 -6.77 -22.84
C GLY A 336 -2.28 -8.05 -22.21
N ILE A 337 -1.70 -9.22 -22.50
CA ILE A 337 -2.18 -10.53 -22.04
C ILE A 337 -2.21 -10.58 -20.52
N LYS A 338 -1.20 -10.05 -19.84
CA LYS A 338 -1.16 -9.99 -18.38
C LYS A 338 -2.40 -9.29 -17.80
N ASP A 339 -2.80 -8.16 -18.37
CA ASP A 339 -3.94 -7.39 -17.87
C ASP A 339 -5.27 -8.10 -18.17
N TYR A 340 -5.32 -8.87 -19.26
CA TYR A 340 -6.44 -9.73 -19.60
C TYR A 340 -6.56 -10.93 -18.65
N ASP A 341 -5.46 -11.64 -18.40
CA ASP A 341 -5.41 -12.76 -17.46
C ASP A 341 -5.80 -12.30 -16.05
N GLN A 342 -5.27 -11.16 -15.60
CA GLN A 342 -5.65 -10.57 -14.32
C GLN A 342 -7.13 -10.18 -14.25
N PHE A 343 -7.71 -9.71 -15.35
CA PHE A 343 -9.14 -9.43 -15.42
C PHE A 343 -9.96 -10.73 -15.37
N ALA A 344 -9.56 -11.75 -16.12
CA ALA A 344 -10.20 -13.05 -16.11
C ALA A 344 -10.14 -13.69 -14.71
N ASP A 345 -8.99 -13.64 -14.03
CA ASP A 345 -8.82 -14.09 -12.65
C ASP A 345 -9.71 -13.31 -11.67
N THR A 346 -9.86 -12.00 -11.88
CA THR A 346 -10.74 -11.15 -11.05
C THR A 346 -12.20 -11.57 -11.18
N VAL A 347 -12.68 -11.81 -12.41
CA VAL A 347 -14.05 -12.26 -12.65
C VAL A 347 -14.25 -13.68 -12.11
N ALA A 348 -13.30 -14.59 -12.36
CA ALA A 348 -13.36 -15.99 -11.93
C ALA A 348 -13.28 -16.15 -10.40
N ALA A 349 -12.76 -15.17 -9.66
CA ALA A 349 -12.70 -15.22 -8.21
C ALA A 349 -14.08 -15.14 -7.54
N ALA A 350 -15.11 -14.64 -8.24
CA ALA A 350 -16.46 -14.50 -7.69
C ALA A 350 -17.27 -15.80 -7.77
N THR A 351 -17.92 -16.18 -6.67
CA THR A 351 -18.80 -17.37 -6.62
C THR A 351 -20.28 -17.04 -6.57
N LYS A 352 -20.68 -15.76 -6.37
CA LYS A 352 -22.08 -15.33 -6.38
C LYS A 352 -22.37 -14.13 -7.28
N GLY A 353 -21.45 -13.19 -7.45
CA GLY A 353 -21.69 -12.04 -8.31
C GLY A 353 -20.50 -11.12 -8.48
N VAL A 354 -20.49 -10.38 -9.60
CA VAL A 354 -19.45 -9.41 -9.95
C VAL A 354 -20.06 -8.05 -10.29
N VAL A 355 -19.52 -6.99 -9.69
CA VAL A 355 -19.76 -5.61 -10.13
C VAL A 355 -18.51 -5.07 -10.78
N LEU A 356 -18.63 -4.59 -12.02
CA LEU A 356 -17.56 -4.00 -12.82
C LEU A 356 -17.80 -2.50 -12.94
N THR A 357 -16.99 -1.69 -12.26
CA THR A 357 -17.13 -0.23 -12.28
C THR A 357 -16.13 0.43 -13.23
N ARG A 358 -16.53 1.58 -13.78
CA ARG A 358 -15.67 2.42 -14.62
C ARG A 358 -15.99 3.90 -14.46
N HIS A 359 -15.01 4.77 -14.59
CA HIS A 359 -15.24 6.22 -14.70
C HIS A 359 -15.19 6.73 -16.15
N THR A 360 -15.87 7.84 -16.40
CA THR A 360 -15.98 8.45 -17.74
C THR A 360 -15.12 9.69 -17.91
N THR A 361 -14.55 10.21 -16.83
CA THR A 361 -13.64 11.36 -16.80
C THR A 361 -12.50 11.03 -15.86
N GLY A 362 -11.26 11.13 -16.32
CA GLY A 362 -10.05 10.84 -15.55
C GLY A 362 -9.78 11.87 -14.45
N SER A 363 -8.78 11.61 -13.62
CA SER A 363 -8.29 12.56 -12.59
C SER A 363 -7.72 13.85 -13.19
N ASP A 364 -7.25 13.77 -14.43
CA ASP A 364 -6.78 14.88 -15.28
C ASP A 364 -7.92 15.70 -15.92
N GLY A 365 -9.17 15.30 -15.71
CA GLY A 365 -10.35 15.92 -16.34
C GLY A 365 -10.59 15.49 -17.78
N GLY A 366 -9.77 14.57 -18.33
CA GLY A 366 -9.93 14.06 -19.69
C GLY A 366 -11.03 13.01 -19.80
N ASP A 367 -11.75 12.98 -20.92
CA ASP A 367 -12.76 11.94 -21.17
C ASP A 367 -12.11 10.56 -21.31
N ARG A 368 -12.73 9.56 -20.66
CA ARG A 368 -12.29 8.17 -20.67
C ARG A 368 -13.36 7.29 -21.29
N ARG A 369 -12.94 6.48 -22.26
CA ARG A 369 -13.80 5.46 -22.88
C ARG A 369 -13.90 4.22 -21.98
N ARG A 370 -14.91 3.39 -22.26
CA ARG A 370 -15.08 2.06 -21.66
C ARG A 370 -13.85 1.18 -21.96
N SER A 371 -13.43 0.37 -20.98
CA SER A 371 -12.34 -0.59 -21.21
C SER A 371 -12.72 -1.64 -22.27
N PRO A 372 -11.77 -2.06 -23.13
CA PRO A 372 -11.99 -3.18 -24.06
C PRO A 372 -12.20 -4.51 -23.34
N LEU A 373 -11.73 -4.68 -22.09
CA LEU A 373 -11.92 -5.92 -21.32
C LEU A 373 -13.40 -6.20 -21.04
N LEU A 374 -14.19 -5.14 -20.92
CA LEU A 374 -15.62 -5.29 -20.72
C LEU A 374 -16.36 -5.80 -21.99
N GLU A 375 -15.69 -5.93 -23.13
CA GLU A 375 -16.25 -6.56 -24.34
C GLU A 375 -16.12 -8.09 -24.32
N SER A 376 -15.24 -8.63 -23.47
CA SER A 376 -15.01 -10.08 -23.38
C SER A 376 -15.93 -10.80 -22.40
N VAL A 377 -16.85 -10.09 -21.74
CA VAL A 377 -17.82 -10.67 -20.80
C VAL A 377 -19.22 -10.11 -21.04
N PRO A 378 -20.28 -10.95 -20.95
CA PRO A 378 -21.65 -10.46 -20.98
C PRO A 378 -21.94 -9.70 -19.68
N VAL A 379 -22.43 -8.46 -19.79
CA VAL A 379 -22.72 -7.60 -18.64
C VAL A 379 -24.11 -6.99 -18.74
N GLU A 380 -24.83 -6.96 -17.62
CA GLU A 380 -25.99 -6.09 -17.45
C GLU A 380 -25.50 -4.66 -17.18
N ARG A 381 -26.10 -3.65 -17.82
CA ARG A 381 -25.57 -2.28 -17.80
C ARG A 381 -26.48 -1.35 -17.03
N VAL A 382 -25.97 -0.78 -15.95
CA VAL A 382 -26.65 0.28 -15.20
C VAL A 382 -26.51 1.61 -15.94
N SER A 383 -27.62 2.35 -16.05
CA SER A 383 -27.58 3.70 -16.62
C SER A 383 -26.84 4.69 -15.71
N ARG A 384 -26.21 5.73 -16.28
CA ARG A 384 -25.49 6.74 -15.47
C ARG A 384 -26.40 7.47 -14.48
N SER A 385 -27.65 7.72 -14.86
CA SER A 385 -28.66 8.31 -13.97
C SER A 385 -29.03 7.38 -12.81
N SER A 386 -29.16 6.07 -13.08
CA SER A 386 -29.45 5.08 -12.05
C SER A 386 -28.28 4.90 -11.08
N ALA A 387 -27.05 4.94 -11.59
CA ALA A 387 -25.83 4.83 -10.78
C ALA A 387 -25.67 5.98 -9.75
N VAL A 388 -26.23 7.17 -10.04
CA VAL A 388 -26.23 8.28 -9.08
C VAL A 388 -27.11 7.97 -7.86
N GLY A 389 -28.18 7.20 -8.03
CA GLY A 389 -29.07 6.77 -6.94
C GLY A 389 -28.37 5.94 -5.85
N LEU A 390 -27.26 5.27 -6.19
CA LEU A 390 -26.42 4.53 -5.24
C LEU A 390 -25.65 5.44 -4.25
N LEU A 391 -25.57 6.73 -4.56
CA LEU A 391 -24.84 7.73 -3.76
C LEU A 391 -25.77 8.60 -2.90
N GLU A 392 -27.08 8.42 -3.02
CA GLU A 392 -28.08 9.11 -2.22
C GLU A 392 -28.15 8.55 -0.80
N VAL A 393 -28.68 9.34 0.14
CA VAL A 393 -28.80 8.94 1.57
C VAL A 393 -29.73 7.74 1.70
N GLU A 394 -30.87 7.78 1.03
CA GLU A 394 -31.71 6.61 0.78
C GLU A 394 -31.24 5.99 -0.53
N ARG A 395 -30.41 4.95 -0.43
CA ARG A 395 -29.81 4.31 -1.60
C ARG A 395 -30.89 3.67 -2.47
N ARG A 396 -30.96 4.11 -3.72
CA ARG A 396 -31.84 3.51 -4.73
C ARG A 396 -31.05 2.52 -5.55
N ILE A 397 -31.30 1.24 -5.32
CA ILE A 397 -30.65 0.15 -6.04
C ILE A 397 -31.26 0.03 -7.45
N PRO A 398 -30.46 0.15 -8.52
CA PRO A 398 -30.89 -0.15 -9.89
C PRO A 398 -31.36 -1.61 -10.03
N GLU A 399 -32.39 -1.86 -10.84
CA GLU A 399 -32.95 -3.21 -11.04
C GLU A 399 -31.90 -4.20 -11.55
N GLU A 400 -30.94 -3.75 -12.37
CA GLU A 400 -29.85 -4.56 -12.90
C GLU A 400 -28.90 -5.06 -11.81
N LEU A 401 -28.90 -4.45 -10.62
CA LEU A 401 -28.09 -4.87 -9.48
C LEU A 401 -28.81 -5.88 -8.57
N GLU A 402 -30.12 -6.11 -8.73
CA GLU A 402 -30.82 -7.08 -7.88
C GLU A 402 -30.36 -8.53 -8.14
N SER A 403 -29.95 -8.85 -9.37
CA SER A 403 -29.37 -10.17 -9.69
C SER A 403 -28.06 -10.43 -8.93
N PHE A 404 -27.28 -9.37 -8.67
CA PHE A 404 -26.04 -9.43 -7.92
C PHE A 404 -26.25 -9.52 -6.39
N LEU A 405 -27.36 -9.01 -5.86
CA LEU A 405 -27.58 -8.94 -4.42
C LEU A 405 -28.17 -10.26 -3.87
N PRO A 406 -27.87 -10.61 -2.61
CA PRO A 406 -28.54 -11.74 -1.97
C PRO A 406 -30.05 -11.48 -1.84
N ASN A 407 -30.85 -12.51 -2.08
CA ASN A 407 -32.30 -12.48 -1.84
C ASN A 407 -32.58 -12.15 -0.37
N ALA A 408 -33.47 -11.18 -0.14
CA ALA A 408 -33.84 -10.67 1.18
C ALA A 408 -34.35 -11.76 2.16
N ASP A 409 -34.82 -12.90 1.65
CA ASP A 409 -35.41 -13.99 2.46
C ASP A 409 -34.41 -15.05 2.96
N SER A 410 -33.14 -14.96 2.59
CA SER A 410 -32.15 -16.00 2.94
C SER A 410 -31.61 -15.93 4.38
N SER A 411 -31.98 -14.88 5.13
CA SER A 411 -31.55 -14.63 6.52
C SER A 411 -32.50 -15.12 7.62
N GLU A 412 -33.71 -15.60 7.31
CA GLU A 412 -34.65 -16.11 8.34
C GLU A 412 -34.47 -17.60 8.70
N GLY A 413 -33.59 -18.33 8.00
CA GLY A 413 -33.48 -19.79 8.13
C GLY A 413 -32.62 -20.35 9.28
N ARG A 414 -32.02 -19.52 10.15
CA ARG A 414 -31.03 -20.00 11.16
C ARG A 414 -31.38 -19.81 12.64
N LEU A 415 -32.60 -19.40 12.98
CA LEU A 415 -33.01 -19.20 14.39
C LEU A 415 -34.13 -20.12 14.89
N LYS A 416 -34.37 -21.28 14.24
CA LYS A 416 -35.25 -22.32 14.78
C LYS A 416 -34.56 -23.67 14.82
N GLY A 417 -33.94 -23.98 15.95
CA GLY A 417 -33.41 -25.31 16.22
C GLY A 417 -32.35 -25.31 17.31
N ASP A 418 -32.73 -24.98 18.54
CA ASP A 418 -32.25 -25.64 19.76
C ASP A 418 -33.00 -25.07 20.98
N GLU A 419 -34.24 -25.51 21.13
CA GLU A 419 -34.87 -25.67 22.44
C GLU A 419 -35.64 -27.00 22.41
N SER A 420 -34.99 -28.07 22.90
CA SER A 420 -35.60 -29.22 23.59
C SER A 420 -34.52 -30.08 24.23
#